data_AF-A0A968WZ50-F1
#
_entry.id   AF-A0A968WZ50-F1
#
_cell.length_a   1.000
_cell.length_b   1.000
_cell.length_c   1.000
_cell.angle_alpha   90.00
_cell.angle_beta   90.00
_cell.angle_gamma   90.00
#
_symmetry.space_group_name_H-M   'P 1'
#
loop_
_entity.id
_entity.type
_entity.pdbx_description
1 polymer ?
#
loop_
_entity_poly.entity_id
_entity_poly.type
_entity_poly.pdbx_seq_one_letter_code
_entity_poly.pdbx_strand_id
1 'polypeptide(L)' 'MQTVMEIEDAIGQLPDEELFRLIERLENKAGDVWDRQFENDVRAGLLDSIAQRAIQEHRAGQSTIFSQDAK' A
#
# COMPACT_ATOMS: atom_id res chain seq x y z
N MET A 1 6.12 6.90 -25.88
CA MET A 1 6.12 6.72 -24.42
C MET A 1 6.72 7.97 -23.85
N GLN A 2 5.97 8.74 -23.05
CA GLN A 2 6.55 9.89 -22.37
C GLN A 2 7.48 9.40 -21.26
N THR A 3 8.53 10.16 -20.97
CA THR A 3 9.41 9.87 -19.84
C THR A 3 8.72 10.21 -18.53
N VAL A 4 9.18 9.63 -17.41
CA VAL A 4 8.65 9.98 -16.08
C VAL A 4 8.80 11.48 -15.81
N MET A 5 9.94 12.06 -16.22
CA MET A 5 10.21 13.49 -16.09
C MET A 5 9.18 14.34 -16.85
N GLU A 6 8.83 13.96 -18.08
CA GLU A 6 7.79 14.67 -18.85
C GLU A 6 6.40 14.59 -18.19
N ILE A 7 6.12 13.50 -17.46
CA ILE A 7 4.87 13.35 -16.71
C ILE A 7 4.90 14.23 -15.45
N GLU A 8 6.01 14.28 -14.72
CA GLU A 8 6.18 15.13 -13.54
C GLU A 8 6.03 16.61 -13.89
N ASP A 9 6.64 17.04 -15.00
CA ASP A 9 6.50 18.40 -15.51
C ASP A 9 5.04 18.73 -15.84
N ALA A 10 4.31 17.80 -16.50
CA ALA A 10 2.90 17.98 -16.82
C ALA A 10 2.01 18.03 -15.56
N ILE A 11 2.32 17.22 -14.54
CA ILE A 11 1.64 17.26 -13.25
C ILE A 11 1.84 18.63 -12.57
N GLY A 12 3.05 19.20 -12.66
CA GLY A 12 3.36 20.52 -12.12
C GLY A 12 2.58 21.68 -12.76
N GLN A 13 1.94 21.47 -13.91
CA GLN A 13 1.10 22.46 -14.58
C GLN A 13 -0.40 22.30 -14.27
N LEU A 14 -0.79 21.28 -13.50
CA LEU A 14 -2.19 21.03 -13.19
C LEU A 14 -2.73 22.07 -12.18
N PRO A 15 -3.98 22.50 -12.32
CA PRO A 15 -4.69 23.18 -11.24
C PRO A 15 -4.79 22.30 -9.99
N ASP A 16 -4.80 22.91 -8.81
CA ASP A 16 -4.83 22.20 -7.52
C ASP A 16 -5.94 21.13 -7.46
N GLU A 17 -7.14 21.45 -7.93
CA GLU A 17 -8.27 20.51 -7.94
C GLU A 17 -7.97 19.26 -8.79
N GLU A 18 -7.37 19.44 -9.97
CA GLU A 18 -7.02 18.32 -10.85
C GLU A 18 -5.85 17.52 -10.31
N LEU A 19 -4.90 18.18 -9.64
CA LEU A 19 -3.79 17.52 -8.94
C LEU A 19 -4.32 16.60 -7.84
N PHE A 20 -5.22 17.06 -6.97
CA PHE A 20 -5.78 16.21 -5.91
C PHE A 20 -6.61 15.06 -6.46
N ARG A 21 -7.41 15.28 -7.51
CA ARG A 21 -8.12 14.20 -8.21
C ARG A 21 -7.16 13.19 -8.86
N LEU A 22 -6.00 13.64 -9.33
CA LEU A 22 -4.98 12.75 -9.86
C LEU A 22 -4.34 11.92 -8.75
N ILE A 23 -4.00 12.53 -7.61
CA ILE A 23 -3.43 11.85 -6.44
C ILE A 23 -4.37 10.72 -5.98
N GLU A 24 -5.66 10.99 -5.79
CA GLU A 24 -6.65 9.97 -5.39
C GLU A 24 -6.64 8.76 -6.33
N ARG A 25 -6.60 9.00 -7.65
CA ARG A 25 -6.54 7.90 -8.62
C ARG A 25 -5.20 7.15 -8.60
N LEU A 26 -4.09 7.85 -8.36
CA LEU A 26 -2.77 7.24 -8.27
C LEU A 26 -2.64 6.39 -7.01
N GLU A 27 -3.20 6.82 -5.88
CA GLU A 27 -3.26 6.04 -4.65
C GLU A 27 -4.03 4.74 -4.86
N ASN A 28 -5.21 4.80 -5.50
CA ASN A 28 -5.97 3.60 -5.85
C ASN A 28 -5.18 2.66 -6.75
N LYS A 29 -4.53 3.19 -7.80
CA LYS A 29 -3.70 2.40 -8.71
C LYS A 29 -2.48 1.79 -8.02
N ALA A 30 -1.85 2.51 -7.12
CA ALA A 30 -0.74 2.01 -6.33
C ALA A 30 -1.22 0.90 -5.38
N GLY A 31 -2.39 1.06 -4.77
CA GLY A 31 -3.09 0.02 -4.02
C GLY A 31 -3.29 -1.25 -4.84
N ASP A 32 -3.86 -1.16 -6.04
CA ASP A 32 -4.07 -2.31 -6.94
C ASP A 32 -2.76 -3.01 -7.35
N VAL A 33 -1.66 -2.27 -7.47
CA VAL A 33 -0.33 -2.84 -7.74
C VAL A 33 0.19 -3.57 -6.50
N TRP A 34 0.05 -2.96 -5.33
CA TRP A 34 0.47 -3.55 -4.06
C TRP A 34 -0.32 -4.82 -3.74
N ASP A 35 -1.65 -4.81 -3.90
CA ASP A 35 -2.51 -5.97 -3.69
C ASP A 35 -2.08 -7.16 -4.56
N ARG A 36 -1.83 -6.92 -5.86
CA ARG A 36 -1.36 -7.98 -6.77
C ARG A 36 0.01 -8.53 -6.38
N GLN A 37 0.93 -7.67 -5.97
CA GLN A 37 2.25 -8.12 -5.50
C GLN A 37 2.11 -8.94 -4.22
N PHE A 38 1.34 -8.44 -3.26
CA PHE A 38 1.08 -9.12 -1.99
C PHE A 38 0.45 -10.49 -2.21
N GLU A 39 -0.58 -10.60 -3.05
CA GLU A 39 -1.20 -11.88 -3.39
C GLU A 39 -0.20 -12.87 -4.01
N ASN A 40 0.68 -12.40 -4.89
CA ASN A 40 1.69 -13.24 -5.50
C ASN A 40 2.70 -13.73 -4.46
N ASP A 41 3.11 -12.86 -3.54
CA ASP A 41 4.06 -13.21 -2.47
C ASP A 41 3.46 -14.21 -1.47
N VAL A 42 2.15 -14.06 -1.17
CA VAL A 42 1.39 -15.05 -0.39
C VAL A 42 1.35 -16.39 -1.12
N ARG A 43 1.00 -16.41 -2.42
CA ARG A 43 0.94 -17.66 -3.20
C ARG A 43 2.31 -18.34 -3.35
N ALA A 44 3.38 -17.55 -3.39
CA ALA A 44 4.76 -18.02 -3.45
C ALA A 44 5.30 -18.50 -2.08
N GLY A 45 4.52 -18.36 -0.99
CA GLY A 45 4.93 -18.75 0.36
C GLY A 45 5.99 -17.84 0.98
N LEU A 46 6.27 -16.68 0.37
CA LEU A 46 7.31 -15.76 0.84
C LEU A 46 6.97 -15.15 2.20
N LEU A 47 5.67 -15.02 2.49
CA LEU A 47 5.18 -14.42 3.72
C LEU A 47 4.86 -15.45 4.82
N ASP A 48 5.02 -16.75 4.56
CA ASP A 48 4.63 -17.82 5.49
C ASP A 48 5.35 -17.72 6.83
N SER A 49 6.65 -17.45 6.81
CA SER A 49 7.47 -17.33 8.02
C SER A 49 7.00 -16.20 8.93
N ILE A 50 6.66 -15.06 8.34
CA ILE A 50 6.18 -13.87 9.05
C ILE A 50 4.77 -14.13 9.60
N ALA A 51 3.90 -14.75 8.80
CA ALA A 51 2.55 -15.12 9.22
C ALA A 51 2.58 -16.11 10.39
N GLN A 52 3.41 -17.14 10.31
CA GLN A 52 3.57 -18.13 11.39
C GLN A 52 4.08 -17.49 12.68
N ARG A 53 5.03 -16.55 12.59
CA ARG A 53 5.52 -15.81 13.76
C ARG A 53 4.40 -14.99 14.38
N ALA A 54 3.67 -14.20 13.58
CA ALA A 54 2.58 -13.37 14.07
C ALA A 54 1.49 -14.20 14.77
N ILE A 55 1.15 -15.38 14.23
CA ILE A 55 0.20 -16.31 14.85
C ILE A 55 0.73 -16.84 16.20
N GLN A 56 2.02 -17.16 16.30
CA GLN A 56 2.64 -17.62 17.54
C GLN A 56 2.64 -16.53 18.61
N GLU A 57 3.03 -15.31 18.26
CA GLU A 57 3.03 -14.15 19.18
C GLU A 57 1.62 -13.83 19.67
N HIS A 58 0.62 -13.86 18.78
CA HIS A 58 -0.78 -13.68 19.15
C HIS A 58 -1.24 -14.75 20.15
N ARG A 59 -0.93 -16.03 19.88
CA ARG A 59 -1.24 -17.15 20.79
C ARG A 59 -0.53 -17.05 22.14
N ALA A 60 0.66 -16.43 22.16
CA ALA A 60 1.41 -16.15 23.39
C ALA A 60 0.88 -14.94 24.16
N GLY A 61 -0.20 -14.29 23.70
CA GLY A 61 -0.78 -13.12 24.35
C GLY A 61 0.03 -11.83 24.15
N GLN A 62 0.92 -11.81 23.16
CA GLN A 62 1.78 -10.65 22.86
C GLN A 62 1.12 -9.63 21.92
N SER A 63 -0.09 -9.92 21.44
CA SER A 63 -0.89 -8.98 20.67
C SER A 63 -1.74 -8.10 21.59
N THR A 64 -1.86 -6.83 21.26
CA THR A 64 -2.83 -5.92 21.87
C THR A 64 -4.10 -5.82 21.03
N ILE A 65 -5.21 -5.45 21.67
CA ILE A 65 -6.42 -5.07 20.93
C ILE A 65 -6.09 -3.77 20.19
N PHE A 66 -6.42 -3.72 18.90
CA PHE A 66 -6.36 -2.48 18.14
C PHE A 66 -7.46 -1.53 18.64
N SER A 67 -7.11 -0.65 19.57
CA SER A 67 -8.00 0.42 20.04
C SER A 67 -7.85 1.63 19.12
N GLN A 68 -8.96 2.05 18.49
CA GLN A 68 -9.00 3.24 17.65
C GLN A 68 -8.94 4.54 18.48
N ASP A 69 -9.08 4.45 19.80
CA ASP A 69 -9.09 5.60 20.72
C ASP A 69 -7.68 6.13 21.06
N ALA A 70 -6.63 5.51 20.54
CA ALA A 70 -5.23 5.86 20.82
C ALA A 70 -4.63 6.87 19.81
N LYS A 71 -5.45 7.74 19.20
CA LYS A 71 -4.99 8.82 18.32
C LYS A 71 -5.08 10.18 19.00
#